data_AF-A0A7S2HYK0-F1
#
_entry.id   AF-A0A7S2HYK0-F1
#
_cell.length_a   1.000
_cell.length_b   1.000
_cell.length_c   1.000
_cell.angle_alpha   90.00
_cell.angle_beta   90.00
_cell.angle_gamma   90.00
#
_symmetry.space_group_name_H-M   'P 1'
#
loop_
_entity.id
_entity.type
_entity.pdbx_description
1 polymer ?
#
loop_
_entity_poly.entity_id
_entity_poly.type
_entity_poly.pdbx_seq_one_letter_code
_entity_poly.pdbx_strand_id
1 'polypeptide(L)'
;MDMVFPAEYPEKPPSVRFRSEVFHPNVFPDGQICLDLLRGPGWSPSYDVCAILVAIQSLLADPDTHVTPEGGANPDAEALYVRDRLQYNARVKALVDKQLDEDDADMGCLSAVP
;
A
#
# COMPACT_ATOMS: atom_id res chain seq x y z
N MET A 1 -2.46 -4.94 -7.02
CA MET A 1 -3.27 -4.49 -5.86
C MET A 1 -4.65 -5.11 -6.00
N ASP A 2 -5.25 -5.53 -4.90
CA ASP A 2 -6.63 -6.03 -4.84
C ASP A 2 -7.53 -5.03 -4.12
N MET A 3 -8.74 -4.87 -4.65
CA MET A 3 -9.83 -4.15 -4.00
C MET A 3 -11.03 -5.09 -3.92
N VAL A 4 -11.37 -5.52 -2.71
CA VAL A 4 -12.43 -6.50 -2.46
C VAL A 4 -13.61 -5.81 -1.80
N PHE A 5 -14.75 -5.86 -2.49
CA PHE A 5 -16.00 -5.25 -2.05
C PHE A 5 -16.78 -6.25 -1.19
N PRO A 6 -17.14 -5.90 0.06
CA PRO A 6 -17.98 -6.75 0.90
C PRO A 6 -19.43 -6.79 0.39
N ALA A 7 -20.23 -7.73 0.88
CA ALA A 7 -21.65 -7.84 0.52
C ALA A 7 -22.46 -6.61 0.97
N GLU A 8 -21.99 -5.91 2.00
CA GLU A 8 -22.58 -4.70 2.56
C GLU A 8 -22.08 -3.41 1.88
N TYR A 9 -21.32 -3.50 0.79
CA TYR A 9 -20.97 -2.31 0.02
C TYR A 9 -22.25 -1.68 -0.59
N PRO A 10 -22.45 -0.34 -0.54
CA PRO A 10 -21.48 0.69 -0.13
C PRO A 10 -21.59 1.14 1.34
N GLU A 11 -22.41 0.49 2.18
CA GLU A 11 -22.50 0.83 3.61
C GLU A 11 -21.19 0.56 4.34
N LYS A 12 -20.46 -0.49 3.95
CA LYS A 12 -19.09 -0.76 4.38
C LYS A 12 -18.06 -0.47 3.28
N PRO A 13 -16.86 0.01 3.63
CA PRO A 13 -15.79 0.28 2.66
C PRO A 13 -15.30 -1.02 2.01
N PRO A 14 -14.74 -0.95 0.78
CA PRO A 14 -13.96 -2.05 0.25
C PRO A 14 -12.66 -2.22 1.04
N SER A 15 -12.15 -3.45 1.09
CA SER A 15 -10.80 -3.72 1.60
C SER A 15 -9.78 -3.61 0.47
N VAL A 16 -8.64 -2.98 0.76
CA VAL A 16 -7.56 -2.77 -0.22
C VAL A 16 -6.26 -3.35 0.30
N ARG A 17 -5.57 -4.12 -0.57
CA ARG A 17 -4.31 -4.78 -0.25
C ARG A 17 -3.34 -4.78 -1.44
N PHE A 18 -2.06 -4.53 -1.17
CA PHE A 18 -0.98 -4.78 -2.13
C PHE A 18 -0.68 -6.28 -2.22
N ARG A 19 -0.54 -6.79 -3.45
CA ARG A 19 -0.15 -8.20 -3.67
C ARG A 19 1.35 -8.40 -3.50
N SER A 20 2.13 -7.43 -3.96
CA SER A 20 3.57 -7.38 -3.79
C SER A 20 3.93 -6.79 -2.44
N GLU A 21 5.15 -7.10 -1.97
CA GLU A 21 5.71 -6.48 -0.77
C GLU A 21 5.84 -4.96 -0.97
N VAL A 22 5.50 -4.17 0.04
CA VAL A 22 5.60 -2.71 -0.03
C VAL A 22 6.26 -2.20 1.23
N PHE A 23 7.37 -1.47 1.07
CA PHE A 23 8.05 -0.79 2.16
C PHE A 23 7.56 0.66 2.26
N HIS A 24 6.52 0.89 3.07
CA HIS A 24 5.86 2.19 3.19
C HIS A 24 5.30 2.43 4.61
N PRO A 25 5.37 3.65 5.17
CA PRO A 25 4.90 3.94 6.54
C PRO A 25 3.46 3.49 6.83
N ASN A 26 2.56 3.67 5.85
CA ASN A 26 1.13 3.36 5.98
C ASN A 26 0.71 2.03 5.35
N VAL A 27 1.64 1.11 5.08
CA VAL A 27 1.32 -0.23 4.55
C VAL A 27 1.82 -1.30 5.51
N PHE A 28 0.90 -2.17 5.94
CA PHE A 28 1.22 -3.28 6.83
C PHE A 28 2.03 -4.36 6.09
N PRO A 29 2.79 -5.23 6.81
CA PRO A 29 3.56 -6.31 6.21
C PRO A 29 2.74 -7.29 5.36
N ASP A 30 1.43 -7.42 5.62
CA ASP A 30 0.51 -8.25 4.84
C ASP A 30 -0.12 -7.52 3.64
N GLY A 31 0.37 -6.30 3.34
CA GLY A 31 -0.05 -5.45 2.24
C GLY A 31 -1.30 -4.62 2.50
N GLN A 32 -1.95 -4.73 3.66
CA GLN A 32 -3.10 -3.89 3.98
C GLN A 32 -2.70 -2.41 4.08
N ILE A 33 -3.57 -1.52 3.59
CA ILE A 33 -3.33 -0.07 3.62
C ILE A 33 -4.01 0.55 4.83
N CYS A 34 -3.24 1.30 5.61
CA CYS A 34 -3.74 2.16 6.67
C CYS A 34 -4.19 3.50 6.09
N LEU A 35 -5.42 3.56 5.56
CA LEU A 35 -6.02 4.77 4.99
C LEU A 35 -7.29 5.14 5.76
N ASP A 36 -7.36 6.35 6.32
CA ASP A 36 -8.48 6.80 7.15
C ASP A 36 -9.82 6.83 6.42
N LEU A 37 -9.82 7.14 5.12
CA LEU A 37 -11.02 7.09 4.28
C LEU A 37 -11.65 5.70 4.23
N LEU A 38 -10.85 4.63 4.37
CA LEU A 38 -11.33 3.24 4.37
C LEU A 38 -11.63 2.71 5.77
N ARG A 39 -11.46 3.53 6.82
CA ARG A 39 -11.84 3.18 8.19
C ARG A 39 -13.28 3.62 8.44
N GLY A 40 -14.04 2.83 9.21
CA GLY A 40 -15.47 3.08 9.47
C GLY A 40 -15.85 4.55 9.72
N PRO A 41 -15.15 5.31 10.59
CA PRO A 41 -15.43 6.72 10.82
C PRO A 41 -15.15 7.66 9.63
N GLY A 42 -14.20 7.31 8.75
CA GLY A 42 -13.81 8.09 7.58
C GLY A 42 -14.49 7.65 6.28
N TRP A 43 -15.24 6.54 6.29
CA TRP A 43 -15.94 6.03 5.12
C TRP A 43 -17.25 6.77 4.86
N SER A 44 -17.48 7.09 3.58
CA SER A 44 -18.76 7.55 3.06
C SER A 44 -19.17 6.69 1.86
N PRO A 45 -20.42 6.19 1.80
CA PRO A 45 -20.95 5.49 0.64
C PRO A 45 -20.93 6.30 -0.67
N SER A 46 -20.66 7.62 -0.59
CA SER A 46 -20.49 8.49 -1.76
C SER A 46 -19.12 8.40 -2.43
N TYR A 47 -18.14 7.73 -1.81
CA TYR A 47 -16.82 7.57 -2.41
C TYR A 47 -16.85 6.49 -3.50
N ASP A 48 -16.46 6.88 -4.71
CA ASP A 48 -16.27 5.97 -5.82
C ASP A 48 -14.85 5.39 -5.85
N VAL A 49 -14.62 4.42 -6.74
CA VAL A 49 -13.32 3.77 -6.91
C VAL A 49 -12.23 4.78 -7.26
N CYS A 50 -12.55 5.80 -8.07
CA CYS A 50 -11.60 6.83 -8.45
C CYS A 50 -11.12 7.63 -7.24
N ALA A 51 -12.03 8.07 -6.37
CA ALA A 51 -11.71 8.79 -5.15
C ALA A 51 -10.80 7.95 -4.23
N ILE A 52 -11.09 6.66 -4.10
CA ILE A 52 -10.26 5.73 -3.31
C ILE A 52 -8.85 5.62 -3.90
N LEU A 53 -8.73 5.41 -5.22
CA LEU A 53 -7.43 5.28 -5.88
C LEU A 53 -6.60 6.57 -5.81
N VAL A 54 -7.24 7.73 -5.95
CA VAL A 54 -6.58 9.03 -5.79
C VAL A 54 -6.09 9.19 -4.35
N ALA A 55 -6.91 8.86 -3.35
CA ALA A 55 -6.50 8.93 -1.95
C ALA A 55 -5.30 8.01 -1.65
N ILE A 56 -5.28 6.79 -2.20
CA ILE A 56 -4.14 5.87 -2.08
C ILE A 56 -2.90 6.48 -2.74
N GLN A 57 -3.01 7.01 -3.96
CA GLN A 57 -1.88 7.65 -4.65
C GLN A 57 -1.32 8.82 -3.84
N SER A 58 -2.19 9.67 -3.28
CA SER A 58 -1.78 10.77 -2.40
C SER A 58 -1.05 10.27 -1.17
N LEU A 59 -1.57 9.22 -0.50
CA LEU A 59 -0.93 8.62 0.67
C LEU A 59 0.45 8.02 0.35
N LEU A 60 0.63 7.42 -0.84
CA LEU A 60 1.93 6.88 -1.27
C LEU A 60 2.95 7.98 -1.58
N ALA A 61 2.48 9.14 -2.05
CA ALA A 61 3.34 10.28 -2.35
C ALA A 61 3.72 11.07 -1.09
N ASP A 62 2.77 11.24 -0.18
CA ASP A 62 2.93 11.95 1.09
C ASP A 62 2.37 11.09 2.24
N PRO A 63 3.22 10.25 2.86
CA PRO A 63 2.80 9.32 3.89
C PRO A 63 2.38 10.05 5.16
N ASP A 64 1.34 9.52 5.79
CA ASP A 64 0.95 9.97 7.12
C ASP A 64 1.96 9.42 8.15
N THR A 65 2.78 10.32 8.69
CA THR A 65 3.83 10.02 9.69
C THR A 65 3.44 10.59 11.05
N HIS A 66 2.27 10.20 11.54
CA HIS A 66 1.90 10.47 12.91
C HIS A 66 2.60 9.49 13.87
N VAL A 67 3.42 10.05 14.77
CA VAL A 67 3.98 9.35 15.95
C VAL A 67 2.83 8.91 16.86
N THR A 68 2.22 7.79 16.54
CA THR A 68 1.16 7.20 17.37
C THR A 68 1.80 6.24 18.38
N PRO A 69 1.35 6.24 19.65
CA PRO A 69 1.85 5.31 20.67
C PRO A 69 1.57 3.83 20.34
N GLU A 70 0.59 3.57 19.47
CA GLU A 70 0.14 2.22 19.11
C GLU A 70 0.97 1.56 17.99
N GLY A 71 1.98 2.27 17.46
CA GLY A 71 2.81 1.80 16.36
C GLY A 71 2.13 2.00 15.01
N GLY A 72 2.78 2.75 14.11
CA GLY A 72 2.32 2.89 12.73
C GLY A 72 2.26 1.55 12.00
N ALA A 73 1.64 1.52 10.81
CA ALA A 73 1.49 0.29 10.03
C ALA A 73 2.85 -0.37 9.71
N ASN A 74 3.90 0.45 9.56
CA ASN A 74 5.27 0.02 9.40
C ASN A 74 6.23 1.00 10.11
N PRO A 75 6.55 0.77 11.40
CA PRO A 75 7.37 1.69 12.20
C PRO A 75 8.79 1.85 11.66
N ASP A 76 9.35 0.80 11.05
CA ASP A 76 10.68 0.84 10.44
C ASP A 76 10.69 1.76 9.21
N ALA A 77 9.67 1.63 8.35
CA ALA A 77 9.52 2.50 7.18
C ALA A 77 9.28 3.95 7.59
N GLU A 78 8.45 4.19 8.59
CA GLU A 78 8.20 5.53 9.16
C GLU A 78 9.47 6.15 9.75
N ALA A 79 10.17 5.43 10.63
CA ALA A 79 11.39 5.92 11.25
C ALA A 79 12.46 6.28 10.21
N LEU A 80 12.59 5.44 9.18
CA LEU A 80 13.53 5.68 8.08
C LEU A 80 13.09 6.85 7.20
N TYR A 81 11.80 6.94 6.87
CA TYR A 81 11.22 8.04 6.11
C TYR A 81 11.53 9.41 6.76
N VAL A 82 11.33 9.49 8.08
CA VAL A 82 11.51 10.73 8.85
C VAL A 82 12.98 11.05 9.11
N ARG A 83 13.80 10.05 9.45
CA ARG A 83 15.19 10.27 9.91
C ARG A 83 16.23 10.24 8.79
N ASP A 84 16.00 9.45 7.75
CA ASP A 84 16.93 9.24 6.63
C ASP A 84 16.18 8.94 5.33
N ARG A 85 15.71 10.00 4.69
CA ARG A 85 14.97 9.92 3.42
C ARG A 85 15.79 9.26 2.31
N LEU A 86 17.13 9.38 2.34
CA LEU A 86 18.00 8.82 1.32
C LEU A 86 18.08 7.30 1.46
N GLN A 87 18.25 6.79 2.68
CA GLN A 87 18.23 5.36 2.95
C GLN A 87 16.84 4.76 2.71
N TYR A 88 15.76 5.48 3.06
CA TYR A 88 14.39 5.07 2.73
C TYR A 88 14.23 4.88 1.21
N ASN A 89 14.61 5.88 0.42
CA ASN A 89 14.48 5.83 -1.04
C ASN A 89 15.33 4.71 -1.65
N ALA A 90 16.55 4.48 -1.13
CA ALA A 90 17.40 3.38 -1.58
C ALA A 90 16.76 2.01 -1.31
N ARG A 91 16.15 1.83 -0.14
CA ARG A 91 15.46 0.58 0.22
C ARG A 91 14.21 0.34 -0.63
N VAL A 92 13.40 1.38 -0.85
CA VAL A 92 12.23 1.29 -1.75
C VAL A 92 12.67 0.93 -3.16
N LYS A 93 13.72 1.59 -3.67
CA LYS A 93 14.24 1.29 -5.00
C LYS A 93 14.73 -0.16 -5.13
N ALA A 94 15.52 -0.64 -4.17
CA ALA A 94 16.01 -2.02 -4.18
C ALA A 94 14.87 -3.06 -4.14
N LEU A 95 13.80 -2.76 -3.39
CA LEU A 95 12.61 -3.62 -3.34
C LEU A 95 11.89 -3.66 -4.70
N VAL A 96 11.67 -2.50 -5.31
CA VAL A 96 11.02 -2.40 -6.63
C VAL A 96 11.85 -3.08 -7.72
N ASP A 97 13.16 -2.86 -7.74
CA ASP A 97 14.06 -3.48 -8.72
C ASP A 97 13.99 -5.02 -8.62
N LYS A 98 14.02 -5.57 -7.40
CA LYS A 98 13.85 -7.02 -7.15
C LYS A 98 12.52 -7.57 -7.67
N GLN A 99 11.42 -6.83 -7.46
CA GLN A 99 10.09 -7.27 -7.88
C GLN A 99 9.94 -7.30 -9.40
N LEU A 100 10.52 -6.32 -10.09
CA LEU A 100 10.53 -6.28 -11.55
C LEU A 100 11.34 -7.45 -12.12
N ASP A 101 12.49 -7.80 -11.52
CA ASP A 101 13.29 -8.95 -11.93
C ASP A 101 12.54 -10.28 -11.74
N GLU A 102 11.75 -10.42 -10.67
CA GLU A 102 10.91 -11.60 -10.39
C GLU A 102 9.72 -11.71 -11.37
N ASP A 103 9.05 -10.59 -11.67
CA ASP A 103 7.94 -10.54 -12.63
C ASP A 103 8.40 -10.87 -14.06
N ASP A 104 9.58 -10.37 -14.48
CA ASP A 104 10.17 -10.69 -15.79
C ASP A 104 10.57 -12.17 -15.90
N ALA A 105 11.06 -12.77 -14.80
CA ALA A 105 11.40 -14.19 -14.76
C ALA A 105 10.15 -15.09 -14.87
N ASP A 106 9.04 -14.70 -14.23
CA ASP A 106 7.77 -15.42 -14.30
C ASP A 106 7.12 -15.27 -15.70
N MET A 107 7.16 -14.08 -16.30
CA MET A 107 6.67 -13.89 -17.67
C MET A 107 7.53 -14.66 -18.69
N GLY A 108 8.83 -14.73 -18.47
CA GLY A 108 9.75 -15.56 -19.26
C GLY A 108 9.41 -17.06 -19.18
N CYS A 109 8.98 -17.56 -18.01
CA CYS A 109 8.62 -18.97 -17.84
C CYS A 109 7.24 -19.32 -18.46
N LEU A 110 6.30 -18.37 -18.47
CA LEU A 110 4.99 -18.55 -19.12
C LEU A 110 5.08 -18.55 -20.65
N SER A 111 6.11 -17.91 -21.23
CA SER A 111 6.41 -17.98 -22.66
C SER A 111 7.03 -19.31 -23.12
N ALA A 112 7.41 -20.18 -22.17
CA ALA A 112 8.07 -21.46 -22.44
C ALA A 112 7.11 -22.67 -22.39
N VAL A 113 5.79 -22.44 -22.34
CA VAL A 113 4.81 -23.52 -22.51
C VAL A 113 4.67 -23.83 -24.02
N PRO A 114 5.00 -25.05 -24.48
CA PRO A 114 4.92 -25.43 -25.90
C PRO A 114 3.49 -25.50 -26.44
#